data_AF-A0A6P8L979-F1
#
_entry.id   AF-A0A6P8L979-F1
#
_cell.length_a   1.000
_cell.length_b   1.000
_cell.length_c   1.000
_cell.angle_alpha   90.00
_cell.angle_beta   90.00
_cell.angle_gamma   90.00
#
_symmetry.space_group_name_H-M   'P 1'
#
loop_
_entity.id
_entity.type
_entity.pdbx_description
1 polymer ?
#
loop_
_entity_poly.entity_id
_entity_poly.type
_entity_poly.pdbx_seq_one_letter_code
_entity_poly.pdbx_strand_id
1 'polypeptide(L)'
;MSSDAIIVLPGEVIVHILEDERLSFSDIVHFSLSCRSLYKIVNENNKLWKTKFFQRWPHLREIYQTNDELDHRMINWKEEIKSSLSTRIKLLSLLSSMSSKHYRMQELSNSEFKEFDPLFCPEEGAHPLAYYFLVDELINLIKHPAIVSNLTHRYYALKIVRYLKQTHLKDEWKKFLSLPPKQQTLERGATIVAQWSQPERHVSYIAISSTLDSIAEQTKELLREQYPNHTIFSIPTERFNFWKNNIIGDNQWDVTETRQLTDALCEVLFKRLGFYGNSEMYYSSENSFIDRVLERRRGIPITLAIVFESVARRLGIHCEPVSFPSHFLLRWKETYGPQFKDTENFYIDVFNGGQFLTKRNCPRIGGVSRCPIEKYNIHEAATPIEVVTRMANNLEIAARQHTHINGRIARLRSALELQYMIQPNDANTILQLGRIYISQFMDLSELVKKLENIPEEEVEPKRRDPNVKYAIGLIMKHKIHGYMCVITGWDTYCTATTEWMNEMNVGGLVDGPGQPFYNIFVDDGSCHYVAQENLELASNPGWIHHHAIGRYFYKFSGAHYIPNEEKAREYPEDEKICNELLVTYMQNGMIYSTT
;
A
#
# COMPACT_ATOMS: atom_id res chain seq x y z
N MET A 1 40.59 39.43 -45.31
CA MET A 1 39.24 39.05 -44.80
C MET A 1 39.30 37.61 -44.31
N SER A 2 39.68 37.38 -43.05
CA SER A 2 39.62 36.06 -42.40
C SER A 2 39.80 36.10 -40.86
N SER A 3 39.75 37.27 -40.22
CA SER A 3 39.97 37.38 -38.76
C SER A 3 38.73 36.99 -37.94
N ASP A 4 37.55 36.98 -38.56
CA ASP A 4 36.27 36.90 -37.83
C ASP A 4 35.51 35.58 -38.08
N ALA A 5 36.18 34.58 -38.66
CA ALA A 5 35.56 33.29 -38.93
C ALA A 5 35.57 32.41 -37.68
N ILE A 6 34.43 31.80 -37.32
CA ILE A 6 34.28 30.93 -36.14
C ILE A 6 35.30 29.77 -36.10
N ILE A 7 35.77 29.34 -37.28
CA ILE A 7 36.80 28.28 -37.43
C ILE A 7 38.19 28.69 -36.90
N VAL A 8 38.42 29.97 -36.63
CA VAL A 8 39.68 30.51 -36.08
C VAL A 8 39.68 30.47 -34.55
N LEU A 9 38.52 30.27 -33.92
CA LEU A 9 38.43 30.16 -32.46
C LEU A 9 39.03 28.84 -31.95
N PRO A 10 39.62 28.82 -30.74
CA PRO A 10 40.02 27.57 -30.08
C PRO A 10 38.83 26.61 -29.93
N GLY A 11 39.10 25.31 -30.02
CA GLY A 11 38.05 24.28 -29.97
C GLY A 11 37.24 24.32 -28.68
N GLU A 12 37.87 24.68 -27.56
CA GLU A 12 37.23 24.85 -26.25
C GLU A 12 36.20 25.98 -26.25
N VAL A 13 36.50 27.10 -26.94
CA VAL A 13 35.57 28.23 -27.07
C VAL A 13 34.39 27.84 -27.95
N ILE A 14 34.65 27.13 -29.05
CA ILE A 14 33.58 26.61 -29.92
C ILE A 14 32.67 25.67 -29.14
N VAL A 15 33.23 24.74 -28.37
CA VAL A 15 32.45 23.82 -27.53
C VAL A 15 31.63 24.58 -26.50
N HIS A 16 32.21 25.58 -25.83
CA HIS A 16 31.48 26.41 -24.86
C HIS A 16 30.30 27.17 -25.49
N ILE A 17 30.45 27.67 -26.72
CA ILE A 17 29.35 28.28 -27.48
C ILE A 17 28.27 27.22 -27.77
N LEU A 18 28.66 26.01 -28.17
CA LEU A 18 27.73 24.92 -28.48
C LEU A 18 27.02 24.35 -27.25
N GLU A 19 27.54 24.59 -26.04
CA GLU A 19 26.89 24.24 -24.77
C GLU A 19 25.66 25.12 -24.47
N ASP A 20 25.41 26.19 -25.22
CA ASP A 20 24.23 27.06 -25.00
C ASP A 20 22.91 26.29 -25.12
N GLU A 21 22.01 26.46 -24.15
CA GLU A 21 20.73 25.75 -24.05
C GLU A 21 19.78 26.05 -25.23
N ARG A 22 19.94 27.19 -25.91
CA ARG A 22 19.12 27.59 -27.06
C ARG A 22 19.43 26.79 -28.32
N LEU A 23 20.60 26.13 -28.38
CA LEU A 23 21.00 25.30 -29.51
C LEU A 23 20.49 23.87 -29.34
N SER A 24 19.71 23.38 -30.30
CA SER A 24 19.20 22.01 -30.29
C SER A 24 20.26 20.99 -30.72
N PHE A 25 19.98 19.70 -30.54
CA PHE A 25 20.80 18.63 -31.13
C PHE A 25 20.93 18.79 -32.65
N SER A 26 19.86 19.22 -33.33
CA SER A 26 19.87 19.42 -34.77
C SER A 26 20.82 20.54 -35.18
N ASP A 27 20.85 21.65 -34.43
CA ASP A 27 21.71 22.79 -34.71
C ASP A 27 23.19 22.39 -34.59
N ILE A 28 23.53 21.62 -33.55
CA ILE A 28 24.90 21.12 -33.35
C ILE A 28 25.31 20.17 -34.49
N VAL A 29 24.41 19.26 -34.89
CA VAL A 29 24.69 18.33 -35.99
C VAL A 29 24.90 19.12 -37.29
N HIS A 30 24.00 20.04 -37.65
CA HIS A 30 24.15 20.86 -38.84
C HIS A 30 25.42 21.71 -38.82
N PHE A 31 25.75 22.32 -37.67
CA PHE A 31 26.99 23.06 -37.48
C PHE A 31 28.22 22.17 -37.72
N SER A 32 28.22 20.95 -37.19
CA SER A 32 29.33 20.00 -37.37
C SER A 32 29.55 19.58 -38.83
N LEU A 33 28.49 19.59 -39.64
CA LEU A 33 28.55 19.19 -41.05
C LEU A 33 29.10 20.27 -41.98
N SER A 34 29.30 21.49 -41.47
CA SER A 34 29.77 22.62 -42.28
C SER A 34 31.22 22.48 -42.77
N CYS A 35 32.10 21.82 -42.01
CA CYS A 35 33.48 21.55 -42.42
C CYS A 35 34.14 20.43 -41.61
N ARG A 36 35.25 19.87 -42.12
CA ARG A 36 35.98 18.77 -41.48
C ARG A 36 36.53 19.12 -40.09
N SER A 37 36.98 20.35 -39.88
CA SER A 37 37.52 20.81 -38.60
C SER A 37 36.43 20.79 -37.52
N LEU A 38 35.29 21.43 -37.81
CA LEU A 38 34.14 21.50 -36.90
C LEU A 38 33.52 20.11 -36.68
N TYR A 39 33.48 19.27 -37.72
CA TYR A 39 33.06 17.88 -37.60
C TYR A 39 33.89 17.15 -36.53
N LYS A 40 35.22 17.27 -36.57
CA LYS A 40 36.11 16.63 -35.59
C LYS A 40 35.87 17.16 -34.18
N ILE A 41 35.82 18.50 -34.02
CA ILE A 41 35.60 19.16 -32.72
C ILE A 41 34.29 18.70 -32.08
N VAL A 42 33.20 18.59 -32.85
CA VAL A 42 31.89 18.20 -32.31
C VAL A 42 31.78 16.70 -32.11
N ASN A 43 32.23 15.89 -33.08
CA ASN A 43 32.00 14.45 -33.09
C ASN A 43 32.81 13.70 -32.03
N GLU A 44 34.02 14.18 -31.72
CA GLU A 44 34.91 13.55 -30.73
C GLU A 44 34.69 14.09 -29.30
N ASN A 45 33.89 15.14 -29.12
CA ASN A 45 33.71 15.79 -27.82
C ASN A 45 32.58 15.16 -26.99
N ASN A 46 32.91 14.13 -26.23
CA ASN A 46 31.95 13.44 -25.37
C ASN A 46 31.37 14.35 -24.25
N LYS A 47 32.12 15.37 -23.79
CA LYS A 47 31.65 16.33 -22.78
C LYS A 47 30.51 17.19 -23.32
N LEU A 48 30.64 17.71 -24.54
CA LEU A 48 29.59 18.48 -25.22
C LEU A 48 28.30 17.65 -25.28
N TRP A 49 28.38 16.42 -25.79
CA TRP A 49 27.21 15.55 -25.89
C TRP A 49 26.61 15.20 -24.52
N LYS A 50 27.43 15.00 -23.47
CA LYS A 50 26.96 14.85 -22.08
C LYS A 50 26.19 16.08 -21.61
N THR A 51 26.73 17.28 -21.84
CA THR A 51 26.09 18.55 -21.46
C THR A 51 24.74 18.68 -22.16
N LYS A 52 24.68 18.48 -23.48
CA LYS A 52 23.43 18.59 -24.25
C LYS A 52 22.41 17.51 -23.88
N PHE A 53 22.88 16.30 -23.56
CA PHE A 53 22.01 15.23 -23.07
C PHE A 53 21.27 15.64 -21.80
N PHE A 54 21.98 16.13 -20.78
CA PHE A 54 21.35 16.53 -19.52
C PHE A 54 20.60 17.86 -19.59
N GLN A 55 20.85 18.70 -20.60
CA GLN A 55 19.97 19.83 -20.90
C GLN A 55 18.60 19.36 -21.40
N ARG A 56 18.56 18.32 -22.25
CA ARG A 56 17.29 17.74 -22.72
C ARG A 56 16.59 16.92 -21.63
N TRP A 57 17.35 16.17 -20.83
CA TRP A 57 16.81 15.32 -19.75
C TRP A 57 17.48 15.59 -18.40
N PRO A 58 17.16 16.70 -17.73
CA PRO A 58 17.79 17.06 -16.46
C PRO A 58 17.60 16.00 -15.37
N HIS A 59 16.41 15.41 -15.29
CA HIS A 59 16.04 14.41 -14.29
C HIS A 59 16.83 13.09 -14.42
N LEU A 60 17.42 12.81 -15.58
CA LEU A 60 18.24 11.62 -15.78
C LEU A 60 19.62 11.75 -15.14
N ARG A 61 20.07 12.96 -14.79
CA ARG A 61 21.38 13.17 -14.18
C ARG A 61 21.57 12.31 -12.95
N GLU A 62 20.57 12.32 -12.08
CA GLU A 62 20.60 11.56 -10.83
C GLU A 62 20.59 10.05 -11.12
N ILE A 63 19.74 9.58 -12.05
CA ILE A 63 19.64 8.16 -12.42
C ILE A 63 20.97 7.62 -12.96
N TYR A 64 21.67 8.38 -13.81
CA TYR A 64 22.98 7.97 -14.31
C TYR A 64 24.08 8.03 -13.23
N GLN A 65 23.94 8.89 -12.21
CA GLN A 65 24.91 9.01 -11.12
C GLN A 65 24.75 7.93 -10.05
N THR A 66 23.53 7.44 -9.83
CA THR A 66 23.23 6.44 -8.78
C THR A 66 23.12 5.02 -9.31
N ASN A 67 23.35 4.79 -10.61
CA ASN A 67 23.26 3.47 -11.21
C ASN A 67 24.64 2.80 -11.20
N ASP A 68 24.82 1.86 -10.27
CA ASP A 68 26.06 1.10 -10.07
C ASP A 68 26.51 0.34 -11.33
N GLU A 69 25.59 -0.09 -12.20
CA GLU A 69 25.94 -0.78 -13.46
C GLU A 69 26.55 0.18 -14.50
N LEU A 70 26.32 1.47 -14.35
CA LEU A 70 26.79 2.52 -15.26
C LEU A 70 28.00 3.29 -14.71
N ASP A 71 28.27 3.23 -13.40
CA ASP A 71 29.32 4.00 -12.72
C ASP A 71 30.75 3.71 -13.23
N HIS A 72 30.97 2.54 -13.80
CA HIS A 72 32.29 2.11 -14.33
C HIS A 72 32.37 2.08 -15.86
N ARG A 73 31.31 2.49 -16.57
CA ARG A 73 31.27 2.42 -18.04
C ARG A 73 31.60 3.78 -18.66
N MET A 74 32.52 3.80 -19.61
CA MET A 74 32.74 5.01 -20.42
C MET A 74 31.55 5.19 -21.37
N ILE A 75 30.58 6.01 -20.97
CA ILE A 75 29.36 6.28 -21.75
C ILE A 75 29.70 7.18 -22.94
N ASN A 76 29.30 6.75 -24.14
CA ASN A 76 29.29 7.59 -25.33
C ASN A 76 27.95 8.32 -25.43
N TRP A 77 27.92 9.58 -24.99
CA TRP A 77 26.69 10.37 -24.90
C TRP A 77 26.05 10.65 -26.26
N LYS A 78 26.83 10.64 -27.34
CA LYS A 78 26.29 10.78 -28.69
C LYS A 78 25.46 9.54 -29.08
N GLU A 79 25.95 8.34 -28.75
CA GLU A 79 25.19 7.10 -28.99
C GLU A 79 23.95 7.00 -28.08
N GLU A 80 24.04 7.47 -26.84
CA GLU A 80 22.86 7.60 -25.95
C GLU A 80 21.76 8.47 -26.58
N ILE A 81 22.13 9.64 -27.12
CA ILE A 81 21.20 10.53 -27.81
C ILE A 81 20.61 9.83 -29.03
N LYS A 82 21.42 9.14 -29.85
CA LYS A 82 20.91 8.40 -31.01
C LYS A 82 19.92 7.30 -30.62
N SER A 83 20.22 6.55 -29.56
CA SER A 83 19.34 5.52 -29.01
C SER A 83 17.99 6.10 -28.59
N SER A 84 18.01 7.19 -27.81
CA SER A 84 16.78 7.87 -27.37
C SER A 84 15.94 8.42 -28.54
N LEU A 85 16.57 8.99 -29.56
CA LEU A 85 15.88 9.51 -30.75
C LEU A 85 15.29 8.39 -31.61
N SER A 86 15.98 7.26 -31.74
CA SER A 86 15.48 6.06 -32.42
C SER A 86 14.23 5.52 -31.73
N THR A 87 14.27 5.42 -30.40
CA THR A 87 13.13 5.02 -29.56
C THR A 87 11.96 5.98 -29.72
N ARG A 88 12.21 7.29 -29.75
CA ARG A 88 11.18 8.32 -30.01
C ARG A 88 10.50 8.14 -31.38
N ILE A 89 11.25 7.88 -32.44
CA ILE A 89 10.67 7.69 -33.79
C ILE A 89 9.72 6.48 -33.78
N LYS A 90 10.14 5.36 -33.17
CA LYS A 90 9.31 4.17 -33.04
C LYS A 90 8.04 4.44 -32.21
N LEU A 91 8.18 5.14 -31.09
CA LEU A 91 7.04 5.56 -30.26
C LEU A 91 6.00 6.34 -31.07
N LEU A 92 6.43 7.38 -31.80
CA LEU A 92 5.53 8.22 -32.59
C LEU A 92 4.86 7.45 -33.74
N SER A 93 5.56 6.48 -34.32
CA SER A 93 4.99 5.56 -35.32
C SER A 93 3.87 4.72 -34.72
N LEU A 94 4.10 4.09 -33.56
CA LEU A 94 3.08 3.30 -32.86
C LEU A 94 1.88 4.16 -32.48
N LEU A 95 2.11 5.32 -31.86
CA LEU A 95 1.06 6.30 -31.51
C LEU A 95 0.18 6.70 -32.70
N SER A 96 0.78 6.84 -33.89
CA SER A 96 0.04 7.16 -35.11
C SER A 96 -0.90 6.04 -35.54
N SER A 97 -0.51 4.78 -35.29
CA SER A 97 -1.31 3.60 -35.63
C SER A 97 -2.42 3.28 -34.63
N MET A 98 -2.37 3.85 -33.42
CA MET A 98 -3.33 3.53 -32.36
C MET A 98 -4.78 3.86 -32.75
N SER A 99 -5.00 4.97 -33.45
CA SER A 99 -6.36 5.39 -33.82
C SER A 99 -7.02 4.40 -34.78
N SER A 100 -6.30 3.80 -35.72
CA SER A 100 -6.91 2.85 -36.66
C SER A 100 -7.26 1.52 -36.01
N LYS A 101 -6.50 1.11 -34.99
CA LYS A 101 -6.73 -0.12 -34.21
C LYS A 101 -7.80 0.03 -33.15
N HIS A 102 -7.88 1.20 -32.50
CA HIS A 102 -8.59 1.37 -31.23
C HIS A 102 -9.59 2.53 -31.21
N TYR A 103 -10.02 3.02 -32.38
CA TYR A 103 -10.93 4.18 -32.50
C TYR A 103 -12.19 4.09 -31.62
N ARG A 104 -12.78 2.90 -31.52
CA ARG A 104 -14.05 2.67 -30.80
C ARG A 104 -13.87 2.46 -29.30
N MET A 105 -12.63 2.35 -28.82
CA MET A 105 -12.32 1.98 -27.44
C MET A 105 -12.03 3.23 -26.62
N GLN A 106 -12.89 3.51 -25.65
CA GLN A 106 -12.68 4.62 -24.72
C GLN A 106 -11.57 4.32 -23.73
N GLU A 107 -11.44 3.07 -23.28
CA GLU A 107 -10.33 2.57 -22.47
C GLU A 107 -9.65 1.40 -23.16
N LEU A 108 -8.38 1.20 -22.84
CA LEU A 108 -7.56 0.11 -23.38
C LEU A 108 -7.05 -0.74 -22.24
N SER A 109 -6.98 -2.04 -22.48
CA SER A 109 -6.39 -3.03 -21.60
C SER A 109 -4.86 -3.02 -21.78
N ASN A 110 -4.19 -3.81 -20.95
CA ASN A 110 -2.73 -3.94 -21.01
C ASN A 110 -2.28 -4.74 -22.24
N SER A 111 -3.12 -5.64 -22.77
CA SER A 111 -2.77 -6.46 -23.94
C SER A 111 -2.67 -5.65 -25.23
N GLU A 112 -3.44 -4.58 -25.37
CA GLU A 112 -3.36 -3.64 -26.50
C GLU A 112 -2.07 -2.80 -26.48
N PHE A 113 -1.39 -2.70 -25.33
CA PHE A 113 -0.12 -1.98 -25.22
C PHE A 113 1.12 -2.86 -25.36
N LYS A 114 0.95 -4.19 -25.54
CA LYS A 114 2.08 -5.12 -25.64
C LYS A 114 3.05 -4.81 -26.79
N GLU A 115 2.58 -4.16 -27.85
CA GLU A 115 3.45 -3.71 -28.95
C GLU A 115 4.46 -2.62 -28.54
N PHE A 116 4.30 -2.01 -27.37
CA PHE A 116 5.24 -1.03 -26.82
C PHE A 116 6.33 -1.66 -25.95
N ASP A 117 6.18 -2.91 -25.48
CA ASP A 117 7.14 -3.59 -24.60
C ASP A 117 8.57 -3.61 -25.18
N PRO A 118 8.80 -3.91 -26.48
CA PRO A 118 10.13 -3.86 -27.09
C PRO A 118 10.79 -2.47 -27.07
N LEU A 119 10.05 -1.40 -26.75
CA LEU A 119 10.61 -0.05 -26.65
C LEU A 119 11.19 0.25 -25.26
N PHE A 120 10.79 -0.47 -24.21
CA PHE A 120 11.24 -0.15 -22.83
C PHE A 120 11.61 -1.34 -21.95
N CYS A 121 11.28 -2.57 -22.32
CA CYS A 121 11.67 -3.78 -21.60
C CYS A 121 13.07 -4.23 -22.04
N PRO A 122 14.09 -4.22 -21.16
CA PRO A 122 15.44 -4.66 -21.50
C PRO A 122 15.49 -6.13 -21.95
N GLU A 123 14.60 -6.98 -21.44
CA GLU A 123 14.49 -8.40 -21.81
C GLU A 123 14.09 -8.59 -23.28
N GLU A 124 13.43 -7.58 -23.87
CA GLU A 124 13.01 -7.55 -25.27
C GLU A 124 13.99 -6.75 -26.16
N GLY A 125 15.17 -6.42 -25.64
CA GLY A 125 16.24 -5.72 -26.36
C GLY A 125 16.14 -4.20 -26.33
N ALA A 126 15.30 -3.62 -25.46
CA ALA A 126 15.25 -2.19 -25.27
C ALA A 126 16.52 -1.64 -24.59
N HIS A 127 16.78 -0.35 -24.75
CA HIS A 127 17.84 0.32 -24.01
C HIS A 127 17.54 0.29 -22.49
N PRO A 128 18.53 0.05 -21.60
CA PRO A 128 18.28 -0.10 -20.15
C PRO A 128 17.55 1.08 -19.49
N LEU A 129 17.73 2.28 -20.03
CA LEU A 129 17.09 3.51 -19.56
C LEU A 129 15.96 4.01 -20.48
N ALA A 130 15.51 3.20 -21.44
CA ALA A 130 14.47 3.59 -22.39
C ALA A 130 13.16 4.00 -21.73
N TYR A 131 12.79 3.35 -20.63
CA TYR A 131 11.64 3.72 -19.80
C TYR A 131 11.61 5.22 -19.50
N TYR A 132 12.71 5.79 -19.04
CA TYR A 132 12.79 7.19 -18.65
C TYR A 132 12.67 8.13 -19.85
N PHE A 133 13.31 7.80 -20.98
CA PHE A 133 13.20 8.58 -22.22
C PHE A 133 11.76 8.63 -22.73
N LEU A 134 11.08 7.48 -22.72
CA LEU A 134 9.71 7.37 -23.19
C LEU A 134 8.73 8.09 -22.27
N VAL A 135 8.86 7.93 -20.95
CA VAL A 135 8.00 8.62 -19.98
C VAL A 135 8.14 10.13 -20.11
N ASP A 136 9.37 10.65 -20.25
CA ASP A 136 9.61 12.08 -20.51
C ASP A 136 8.94 12.54 -21.81
N GLU A 137 9.15 11.82 -22.92
CA GLU A 137 8.55 12.18 -24.21
C GLU A 137 7.02 12.17 -24.15
N LEU A 138 6.43 11.15 -23.53
CA LEU A 138 4.98 11.03 -23.37
C LEU A 138 4.41 12.16 -22.49
N ILE A 139 5.06 12.48 -21.37
CA ILE A 139 4.66 13.60 -20.50
C ILE A 139 4.76 14.92 -21.27
N ASN A 140 5.80 15.10 -22.09
CA ASN A 140 5.94 16.28 -22.93
C ASN A 140 4.80 16.39 -23.95
N LEU A 141 4.42 15.31 -24.64
CA LEU A 141 3.25 15.29 -25.54
C LEU A 141 1.93 15.64 -24.81
N ILE A 142 1.78 15.21 -23.56
CA ILE A 142 0.60 15.48 -22.71
C ILE A 142 0.61 16.92 -22.17
N LYS A 143 1.76 17.55 -21.96
CA LYS A 143 1.84 18.92 -21.44
C LYS A 143 1.86 19.97 -22.54
N HIS A 144 2.34 19.62 -23.74
CA HIS A 144 2.44 20.53 -24.87
C HIS A 144 1.06 21.12 -25.25
N PRO A 145 0.93 22.41 -25.58
CA PRO A 145 -0.39 23.01 -25.85
C PRO A 145 -1.16 22.26 -26.94
N ALA A 146 -2.43 21.91 -26.65
CA ALA A 146 -3.21 21.04 -27.53
C ALA A 146 -3.35 21.59 -28.96
N ILE A 147 -3.43 22.91 -29.12
CA ILE A 147 -3.63 23.59 -30.41
C ILE A 147 -2.49 23.38 -31.41
N VAL A 148 -1.27 23.13 -30.92
CA VAL A 148 -0.08 22.88 -31.75
C VAL A 148 0.39 21.43 -31.69
N SER A 149 -0.37 20.57 -31.01
CA SER A 149 -0.01 19.16 -30.81
C SER A 149 -0.77 18.26 -31.78
N ASN A 150 -0.17 17.12 -32.12
CA ASN A 150 -0.93 16.01 -32.69
C ASN A 150 -1.87 15.45 -31.61
N LEU A 151 -3.17 15.68 -31.76
CA LEU A 151 -4.17 15.29 -30.76
C LEU A 151 -4.30 13.78 -30.58
N THR A 152 -4.06 12.99 -31.63
CA THR A 152 -4.02 11.53 -31.56
C THR A 152 -2.86 11.07 -30.68
N HIS A 153 -1.65 11.60 -30.91
CA HIS A 153 -0.48 11.29 -30.08
C HIS A 153 -0.72 11.68 -28.63
N ARG A 154 -1.26 12.88 -28.39
CA ARG A 154 -1.59 13.37 -27.05
C ARG A 154 -2.59 12.45 -26.33
N TYR A 155 -3.66 12.03 -27.01
CA TYR A 155 -4.69 11.18 -26.43
C TYR A 155 -4.14 9.81 -26.02
N TYR A 156 -3.42 9.13 -26.92
CA TYR A 156 -2.85 7.82 -26.62
C TYR A 156 -1.66 7.89 -25.68
N ALA A 157 -0.90 9.00 -25.69
CA ALA A 157 0.19 9.21 -24.73
C ALA A 157 -0.31 9.15 -23.28
N LEU A 158 -1.48 9.74 -22.99
CA LEU A 158 -2.10 9.68 -21.66
C LEU A 158 -2.37 8.24 -21.18
N LYS A 159 -2.69 7.33 -22.10
CA LYS A 159 -2.98 5.93 -21.78
C LYS A 159 -1.70 5.11 -21.65
N ILE A 160 -0.77 5.29 -22.59
CA ILE A 160 0.50 4.56 -22.66
C ILE A 160 1.41 4.93 -21.49
N VAL A 161 1.48 6.22 -21.11
CA VAL A 161 2.33 6.62 -19.98
C VAL A 161 1.89 5.97 -18.67
N ARG A 162 0.58 5.74 -18.49
CA ARG A 162 0.07 4.98 -17.35
C ARG A 162 0.52 3.52 -17.42
N TYR A 163 0.37 2.87 -18.58
CA TYR A 163 0.81 1.50 -18.79
C TYR A 163 2.31 1.31 -18.49
N LEU A 164 3.18 2.10 -19.13
CA LEU A 164 4.64 2.04 -18.91
C LEU A 164 5.00 2.22 -17.44
N LYS A 165 4.40 3.22 -16.77
CA LYS A 165 4.65 3.47 -15.36
C LYS A 165 4.18 2.32 -14.48
N GLN A 166 2.97 1.82 -14.68
CA GLN A 166 2.44 0.72 -13.87
C GLN A 166 3.25 -0.57 -14.08
N THR A 167 3.69 -0.87 -15.30
CA THR A 167 4.57 -2.01 -15.58
C THR A 167 5.90 -1.87 -14.84
N HIS A 168 6.57 -0.71 -14.96
CA HIS A 168 7.83 -0.46 -14.24
C HIS A 168 7.65 -0.49 -12.71
N LEU A 169 6.60 0.14 -12.18
CA LEU A 169 6.35 0.24 -10.74
C LEU A 169 5.96 -1.11 -10.11
N LYS A 170 5.42 -2.06 -10.87
CA LYS A 170 5.22 -3.44 -10.38
C LYS A 170 6.56 -4.09 -10.01
N ASP A 171 7.61 -3.85 -10.79
CA ASP A 171 8.93 -4.40 -10.48
C ASP A 171 9.64 -3.61 -9.37
N GLU A 172 9.49 -2.28 -9.35
CA GLU A 172 9.99 -1.47 -8.23
C GLU A 172 9.30 -1.82 -6.90
N TRP A 173 8.00 -2.16 -6.93
CA TRP A 173 7.28 -2.65 -5.75
C TRP A 173 7.85 -3.99 -5.26
N LYS A 174 8.13 -4.95 -6.16
CA LYS A 174 8.79 -6.21 -5.79
C LYS A 174 10.18 -5.97 -5.19
N LYS A 175 10.98 -5.08 -5.79
CA LYS A 175 12.30 -4.70 -5.27
C LYS A 175 12.20 -4.03 -3.90
N PHE A 176 11.18 -3.20 -3.67
CA PHE A 176 10.93 -2.60 -2.36
C PHE A 176 10.61 -3.66 -1.30
N LEU A 177 9.74 -4.62 -1.63
CA LEU A 177 9.35 -5.70 -0.72
C LEU A 177 10.48 -6.72 -0.46
N SER A 178 11.44 -6.87 -1.37
CA SER A 178 12.60 -7.75 -1.17
C SER A 178 13.66 -7.15 -0.25
N LEU A 179 13.57 -5.87 0.11
CA LEU A 179 14.46 -5.24 1.08
C LEU A 179 14.22 -5.82 2.49
N PRO A 180 15.25 -5.81 3.37
CA PRO A 180 15.05 -6.11 4.77
C PRO A 180 13.92 -5.26 5.37
N PRO A 181 13.07 -5.77 6.29
CA PRO A 181 11.94 -5.01 6.85
C PRO A 181 12.34 -3.63 7.40
N LYS A 182 13.55 -3.53 7.98
CA LYS A 182 14.09 -2.25 8.48
C LYS A 182 14.36 -1.22 7.38
N GLN A 183 14.49 -1.60 6.12
CA GLN A 183 14.74 -0.68 5.00
C GLN A 183 13.48 -0.34 4.19
N GLN A 184 12.33 -0.91 4.57
CA GLN A 184 11.04 -0.67 3.92
C GLN A 184 10.36 0.59 4.47
N THR A 185 11.03 1.73 4.34
CA THR A 185 10.58 3.02 4.91
C THR A 185 9.28 3.53 4.27
N LEU A 186 8.44 4.19 5.07
CA LEU A 186 7.09 4.61 4.64
C LEU A 186 7.10 5.61 3.47
N GLU A 187 8.05 6.55 3.41
CA GLU A 187 8.14 7.53 2.32
C GLU A 187 8.44 6.88 0.96
N ARG A 188 9.12 5.72 0.93
CA ARG A 188 9.39 4.97 -0.30
C ARG A 188 8.11 4.34 -0.82
N GLY A 189 7.34 3.68 0.05
CA GLY A 189 6.01 3.16 -0.27
C GLY A 189 5.07 4.27 -0.76
N ALA A 190 5.03 5.41 -0.05
CA ALA A 190 4.23 6.56 -0.45
C ALA A 190 4.66 7.17 -1.80
N THR A 191 5.95 7.13 -2.11
CA THR A 191 6.46 7.60 -3.40
C THR A 191 5.99 6.70 -4.55
N ILE A 192 6.00 5.38 -4.37
CA ILE A 192 5.48 4.42 -5.37
C ILE A 192 4.00 4.68 -5.62
N VAL A 193 3.20 4.90 -4.57
CA VAL A 193 1.78 5.27 -4.69
C VAL A 193 1.62 6.58 -5.48
N ALA A 194 2.40 7.61 -5.16
CA ALA A 194 2.35 8.89 -5.85
C ALA A 194 2.75 8.79 -7.34
N GLN A 195 3.75 7.97 -7.67
CA GLN A 195 4.18 7.70 -9.05
C GLN A 195 3.12 6.92 -9.84
N TRP A 196 2.47 5.94 -9.21
CA TRP A 196 1.41 5.12 -9.80
C TRP A 196 0.20 5.96 -10.18
N SER A 197 -0.25 6.80 -9.26
CA SER A 197 -1.50 7.55 -9.38
C SER A 197 -1.36 8.89 -10.10
N GLN A 198 -0.15 9.32 -10.44
CA GLN A 198 0.13 10.57 -11.18
C GLN A 198 0.93 10.29 -12.47
N PRO A 199 0.34 9.61 -13.46
CA PRO A 199 1.06 9.16 -14.65
C PRO A 199 1.62 10.32 -15.50
N GLU A 200 1.06 11.52 -15.42
CA GLU A 200 1.49 12.73 -16.12
C GLU A 200 2.57 13.57 -15.40
N ARG A 201 3.04 13.15 -14.22
CA ARG A 201 4.04 13.88 -13.41
C ARG A 201 5.34 13.09 -13.25
N HIS A 202 6.46 13.80 -13.21
CA HIS A 202 7.72 13.24 -12.75
C HIS A 202 7.78 13.37 -11.23
N VAL A 203 7.58 12.26 -10.52
CA VAL A 203 7.68 12.19 -9.06
C VAL A 203 9.01 11.51 -8.73
N SER A 204 9.92 12.24 -8.06
CA SER A 204 11.27 11.75 -7.70
C SER A 204 11.34 11.46 -6.21
N TYR A 205 11.73 10.22 -5.86
CA TYR A 205 12.04 9.85 -4.48
C TYR A 205 13.18 10.71 -3.90
N ILE A 206 14.19 11.04 -4.72
CA ILE A 206 15.34 11.83 -4.28
C ILE A 206 14.89 13.25 -3.89
N ALA A 207 14.04 13.89 -4.70
CA ALA A 207 13.49 15.20 -4.38
C ALA A 207 12.62 15.19 -3.11
N ILE A 208 11.79 14.15 -2.94
CA ILE A 208 11.00 13.93 -1.72
C ILE A 208 11.94 13.77 -0.51
N SER A 209 12.94 12.90 -0.61
CA SER A 209 13.90 12.62 0.45
C SER A 209 14.71 13.86 0.83
N SER A 210 15.16 14.65 -0.15
CA SER A 210 15.87 15.92 0.06
C SER A 210 14.98 16.97 0.76
N THR A 211 13.69 17.01 0.42
CA THR A 211 12.74 17.89 1.12
C THR A 211 12.58 17.47 2.59
N LEU A 212 12.48 16.17 2.86
CA LEU A 212 12.42 15.63 4.23
C LEU A 212 13.71 15.91 5.01
N ASP A 213 14.88 15.78 4.36
CA ASP A 213 16.18 16.13 4.95
C ASP A 213 16.25 17.63 5.31
N SER A 214 15.73 18.51 4.44
CA SER A 214 15.65 19.95 4.69
C SER A 214 14.77 20.28 5.91
N ILE A 215 13.65 19.58 6.10
CA ILE A 215 12.80 19.75 7.28
C ILE A 215 13.53 19.26 8.55
N ALA A 216 14.24 18.14 8.47
CA ALA A 216 15.05 17.64 9.58
C ALA A 216 16.17 18.62 9.96
N GLU A 217 16.83 19.26 8.99
CA GLU A 217 17.85 20.28 9.26
C GLU A 217 17.25 21.53 9.93
N GLN A 218 16.14 22.06 9.41
CA GLN A 218 15.42 23.18 10.04
C GLN A 218 15.00 22.87 11.48
N THR A 219 14.65 21.61 11.76
CA THR A 219 14.33 21.14 13.11
C THR A 219 15.57 21.16 14.02
N LYS A 220 16.73 20.70 13.53
CA LYS A 220 17.99 20.78 14.27
C LYS A 220 18.46 22.21 14.49
N GLU A 221 18.25 23.11 13.53
CA GLU A 221 18.57 24.54 13.66
C GLU A 221 17.75 25.17 14.79
N LEU A 222 16.43 24.96 14.80
CA LEU A 222 15.56 25.44 15.88
C LEU A 222 15.94 24.81 17.23
N LEU A 223 16.22 23.51 17.25
CA LEU A 223 16.66 22.82 18.47
C LEU A 223 17.96 23.43 19.00
N ARG A 224 18.89 23.83 18.14
CA ARG A 224 20.17 24.44 18.55
C ARG A 224 19.97 25.79 19.22
N GLU A 225 19.01 26.57 18.74
CA GLU A 225 18.63 27.86 19.34
C GLU A 225 18.04 27.68 20.75
N GLN A 226 17.23 26.63 20.95
CA GLN A 226 16.50 26.39 22.20
C GLN A 226 17.30 25.55 23.23
N TYR A 227 18.06 24.57 22.75
CA TYR A 227 18.74 23.54 23.55
C TYR A 227 20.14 23.25 22.96
N PRO A 228 21.10 24.20 23.05
CA PRO A 228 22.41 24.07 22.39
C PRO A 228 23.26 22.89 22.87
N ASN A 229 22.96 22.34 24.06
CA ASN A 229 23.68 21.21 24.66
C ASN A 229 23.04 19.84 24.38
N HIS A 230 22.00 19.76 23.55
CA HIS A 230 21.37 18.48 23.22
C HIS A 230 22.37 17.53 22.54
N THR A 231 22.35 16.26 22.94
CA THR A 231 23.31 15.23 22.48
C THR A 231 23.29 14.98 20.97
N ILE A 232 22.22 15.36 20.24
CA ILE A 232 22.12 15.19 18.79
C ILE A 232 23.23 15.91 18.02
N PHE A 233 23.78 17.00 18.57
CA PHE A 233 24.86 17.76 17.94
C PHE A 233 26.23 17.08 18.02
N SER A 234 26.35 16.03 18.83
CA SER A 234 27.55 15.20 18.93
C SER A 234 27.48 13.95 18.04
N ILE A 235 26.35 13.72 17.35
CA ILE A 235 26.15 12.53 16.52
C ILE A 235 26.84 12.67 15.15
N PRO A 236 27.55 11.61 14.70
CA PRO A 236 28.23 11.62 13.41
C PRO A 236 27.26 11.49 12.22
N THR A 237 27.64 12.03 11.06
CA THR A 237 26.85 12.05 9.81
C THR A 237 26.40 10.65 9.37
N GLU A 238 27.24 9.63 9.57
CA GLU A 238 26.96 8.23 9.22
C GLU A 238 25.72 7.71 9.95
N ARG A 239 25.48 8.17 11.18
CA ARG A 239 24.32 7.77 11.97
C ARG A 239 23.03 8.39 11.43
N PHE A 240 23.07 9.65 11.00
CA PHE A 240 21.95 10.29 10.31
C PHE A 240 21.64 9.59 8.97
N ASN A 241 22.67 9.21 8.21
CA ASN A 241 22.50 8.43 6.99
C ASN A 241 21.91 7.04 7.25
N PHE A 242 22.29 6.40 8.36
CA PHE A 242 21.68 5.14 8.78
C PHE A 242 20.19 5.34 9.08
N TRP A 243 19.83 6.32 9.91
CA TRP A 243 18.45 6.61 10.28
C TRP A 243 17.57 6.99 9.08
N LYS A 244 18.10 7.79 8.16
CA LYS A 244 17.43 8.16 6.90
C LYS A 244 16.99 6.93 6.10
N ASN A 245 17.78 5.86 6.10
CA ASN A 245 17.55 4.69 5.26
C ASN A 245 17.02 3.46 6.02
N ASN A 246 16.92 3.52 7.36
CA ASN A 246 16.52 2.38 8.19
C ASN A 246 15.53 2.79 9.28
N ILE A 247 14.42 2.05 9.38
CA ILE A 247 13.53 1.99 10.54
C ILE A 247 14.35 1.51 11.74
N ILE A 248 14.47 2.39 12.74
CA ILE A 248 15.16 2.11 14.00
C ILE A 248 14.26 1.29 14.93
N GLY A 249 14.88 0.38 15.68
CA GLY A 249 14.15 -0.52 16.58
C GLY A 249 13.83 0.07 17.94
N ASP A 250 14.49 1.16 18.34
CA ASP A 250 14.21 1.90 19.57
C ASP A 250 14.66 3.36 19.39
N ASN A 251 14.22 4.25 20.29
CA ASN A 251 14.62 5.65 20.31
C ASN A 251 16.12 5.81 20.61
N GLN A 252 16.74 6.83 20.02
CA GLN A 252 18.12 7.19 20.33
C GLN A 252 18.26 8.01 21.63
N TRP A 253 17.20 8.72 22.03
CA TRP A 253 17.22 9.73 23.08
C TRP A 253 16.37 9.33 24.27
N ASP A 254 16.68 9.90 25.43
CA ASP A 254 15.80 9.79 26.60
C ASP A 254 14.49 10.58 26.39
N VAL A 255 13.57 10.46 27.36
CA VAL A 255 12.26 11.14 27.31
C VAL A 255 12.39 12.66 27.20
N THR A 256 13.37 13.25 27.87
CA THR A 256 13.53 14.72 27.92
C THR A 256 14.04 15.23 26.57
N GLU A 257 15.08 14.61 26.04
CA GLU A 257 15.65 14.95 24.74
C GLU A 257 14.68 14.65 23.59
N THR A 258 13.96 13.52 23.65
CA THR A 258 12.91 13.20 22.67
C THR A 258 11.81 14.24 22.68
N ARG A 259 11.40 14.73 23.86
CA ARG A 259 10.42 15.80 23.96
C ARG A 259 10.91 17.10 23.34
N GLN A 260 12.15 17.51 23.61
CA GLN A 260 12.73 18.72 23.02
C GLN A 260 12.75 18.64 21.48
N LEU A 261 13.14 17.49 20.92
CA LEU A 261 13.13 17.25 19.48
C LEU A 261 11.73 17.24 18.88
N THR A 262 10.77 16.56 19.53
CA THR A 262 9.39 16.47 19.03
C THR A 262 8.68 17.82 19.11
N ASP A 263 8.91 18.62 20.17
CA ASP A 263 8.40 19.98 20.29
C ASP A 263 8.98 20.88 19.17
N ALA A 264 10.28 20.81 18.91
CA ALA A 264 10.93 21.53 17.81
C ALA A 264 10.40 21.09 16.43
N LEU A 265 10.20 19.79 16.22
CA LEU A 265 9.63 19.23 14.99
C LEU A 265 8.21 19.73 14.76
N CYS A 266 7.36 19.69 15.79
CA CYS A 266 5.99 20.20 15.71
C CYS A 266 5.96 21.71 15.40
N GLU A 267 6.84 22.49 16.02
CA GLU A 267 6.99 23.94 15.74
C GLU A 267 7.38 24.18 14.27
N VAL A 268 8.41 23.48 13.77
CA VAL A 268 8.85 23.62 12.37
C VAL A 268 7.74 23.19 11.41
N LEU A 269 7.18 22.00 11.58
CA LEU A 269 6.26 21.42 10.62
C LEU A 269 4.91 22.17 10.60
N PHE A 270 4.28 22.37 11.75
CA PHE A 270 2.91 22.87 11.81
C PHE A 270 2.81 24.39 11.90
N LYS A 271 3.77 25.08 12.53
CA LYS A 271 3.72 26.54 12.71
C LYS A 271 4.57 27.30 11.70
N ARG A 272 5.84 26.92 11.52
CA ARG A 272 6.74 27.61 10.58
C ARG A 272 6.45 27.26 9.12
N LEU A 273 6.35 25.96 8.81
CA LEU A 273 6.05 25.48 7.47
C LEU A 273 4.55 25.44 7.18
N GLY A 274 3.69 25.39 8.20
CA GLY A 274 2.24 25.49 8.04
C GLY A 274 1.60 24.23 7.46
N PHE A 275 2.15 23.05 7.76
CA PHE A 275 1.47 21.79 7.45
C PHE A 275 0.16 21.70 8.23
N TYR A 276 -0.92 21.21 7.62
CA TYR A 276 -2.17 20.97 8.33
C TYR A 276 -3.06 19.91 7.65
N GLY A 277 -3.97 19.34 8.45
CA GLY A 277 -4.98 18.39 8.00
C GLY A 277 -6.08 19.05 7.17
N ASN A 278 -6.29 18.59 5.94
CA ASN A 278 -7.26 19.17 5.02
C ASN A 278 -8.64 18.50 5.16
N SER A 279 -9.43 18.91 6.15
CA SER A 279 -10.78 18.37 6.37
C SER A 279 -11.80 18.82 5.31
N GLU A 280 -11.65 20.04 4.78
CA GLU A 280 -12.59 20.63 3.80
C GLU A 280 -12.59 19.86 2.48
N MET A 281 -11.40 19.47 2.01
CA MET A 281 -11.21 18.75 0.75
C MET A 281 -10.58 17.38 1.00
N TYR A 282 -11.02 16.68 2.06
CA TYR A 282 -10.41 15.42 2.52
C TYR A 282 -10.17 14.42 1.40
N TYR A 283 -11.17 14.21 0.54
CA TYR A 283 -11.12 13.26 -0.55
C TYR A 283 -10.49 13.80 -1.85
N SER A 284 -9.83 14.96 -1.82
CA SER A 284 -8.95 15.37 -2.91
C SER A 284 -7.76 14.42 -3.00
N SER A 285 -7.55 13.80 -4.17
CA SER A 285 -6.47 12.83 -4.37
C SER A 285 -5.08 13.43 -4.09
N GLU A 286 -4.90 14.73 -4.31
CA GLU A 286 -3.64 15.42 -4.05
C GLU A 286 -3.24 15.40 -2.57
N ASN A 287 -4.19 15.27 -1.64
CA ASN A 287 -3.88 15.15 -0.22
C ASN A 287 -3.29 13.77 0.14
N SER A 288 -3.40 12.78 -0.74
CA SER A 288 -2.84 11.44 -0.56
C SER A 288 -1.42 11.30 -1.10
N PHE A 289 -0.98 12.18 -2.00
CA PHE A 289 0.31 12.07 -2.69
C PHE A 289 1.41 12.83 -1.95
N ILE A 290 2.46 12.14 -1.50
CA ILE A 290 3.51 12.73 -0.67
C ILE A 290 4.21 13.94 -1.32
N ASP A 291 4.42 13.92 -2.64
CA ASP A 291 5.02 15.06 -3.35
C ASP A 291 4.13 16.30 -3.28
N ARG A 292 2.82 16.12 -3.46
CA ARG A 292 1.84 17.21 -3.39
C ARG A 292 1.62 17.69 -1.96
N VAL A 293 1.67 16.80 -0.98
CA VAL A 293 1.58 17.18 0.45
C VAL A 293 2.79 18.01 0.87
N LEU A 294 4.00 17.63 0.46
CA LEU A 294 5.21 18.41 0.73
C LEU A 294 5.17 19.79 0.04
N GLU A 295 4.67 19.87 -1.19
CA GLU A 295 4.55 21.12 -1.95
C GLU A 295 3.48 22.05 -1.35
N ARG A 296 2.29 21.51 -1.05
CA ARG A 296 1.10 22.29 -0.65
C ARG A 296 0.94 22.46 0.85
N ARG A 297 1.68 21.68 1.64
CA ARG A 297 1.60 21.62 3.12
C ARG A 297 0.20 21.21 3.63
N ARG A 298 -0.54 20.41 2.84
CA ARG A 298 -1.91 19.98 3.15
C ARG A 298 -2.05 18.51 2.82
N GLY A 299 -2.60 17.70 3.73
CA GLY A 299 -2.73 16.27 3.52
C GLY A 299 -3.84 15.61 4.33
N ILE A 300 -4.03 14.32 4.10
CA ILE A 300 -4.86 13.42 4.94
C ILE A 300 -4.02 12.82 6.08
N PRO A 301 -4.63 12.23 7.13
CA PRO A 301 -3.91 11.76 8.31
C PRO A 301 -2.73 10.83 7.98
N ILE A 302 -2.94 9.86 7.08
CA ILE A 302 -1.91 8.88 6.70
C ILE A 302 -0.69 9.54 6.04
N THR A 303 -0.90 10.46 5.08
CA THR A 303 0.23 11.05 4.35
C THR A 303 0.99 12.06 5.20
N LEU A 304 0.31 12.81 6.08
CA LEU A 304 0.96 13.66 7.07
C LEU A 304 1.74 12.84 8.11
N ALA A 305 1.23 11.67 8.49
CA ALA A 305 1.93 10.76 9.41
C ALA A 305 3.21 10.21 8.78
N ILE A 306 3.19 9.89 7.49
CA ILE A 306 4.39 9.47 6.76
C ILE A 306 5.43 10.59 6.74
N VAL A 307 5.03 11.84 6.45
CA VAL A 307 5.96 12.99 6.49
C VAL A 307 6.56 13.17 7.89
N PHE A 308 5.73 13.14 8.93
CA PHE A 308 6.19 13.30 10.30
C PHE A 308 7.13 12.16 10.73
N GLU A 309 6.74 10.90 10.50
CA GLU A 309 7.57 9.73 10.82
C GLU A 309 8.91 9.79 10.10
N SER A 310 8.91 10.17 8.82
CA SER A 310 10.14 10.24 8.03
C SER A 310 11.13 11.27 8.54
N VAL A 311 10.64 12.41 9.04
CA VAL A 311 11.50 13.44 9.66
C VAL A 311 11.91 13.02 11.07
N ALA A 312 11.00 12.53 11.90
CA ALA A 312 11.28 12.07 13.26
C ALA A 312 12.33 10.95 13.26
N ARG A 313 12.21 9.98 12.35
CA ARG A 313 13.19 8.90 12.17
C ARG A 313 14.56 9.43 11.78
N ARG A 314 14.65 10.39 10.84
CA ARG A 314 15.92 11.07 10.49
C ARG A 314 16.57 11.77 11.68
N LEU A 315 15.80 12.09 12.71
CA LEU A 315 16.26 12.69 13.97
C LEU A 315 16.47 11.65 15.08
N GLY A 316 16.44 10.35 14.79
CA GLY A 316 16.67 9.28 15.77
C GLY A 316 15.47 8.92 16.66
N ILE A 317 14.25 9.36 16.31
CA ILE A 317 13.03 9.05 17.05
C ILE A 317 12.26 7.94 16.35
N HIS A 318 11.88 6.89 17.08
CA HIS A 318 11.07 5.81 16.52
C HIS A 318 9.58 6.14 16.68
N CYS A 319 8.82 6.03 15.58
CA CYS A 319 7.36 6.19 15.57
C CYS A 319 6.76 5.00 14.81
N GLU A 320 5.78 4.33 15.41
CA GLU A 320 5.06 3.23 14.78
C GLU A 320 3.79 3.77 14.10
N PRO A 321 3.54 3.49 12.81
CA PRO A 321 2.26 3.79 12.20
C PRO A 321 1.16 2.90 12.79
N VAL A 322 -0.01 3.46 13.12
CA VAL A 322 -1.16 2.70 13.63
C VAL A 322 -2.41 3.01 12.83
N SER A 323 -2.97 1.95 12.24
CA SER A 323 -4.13 2.01 11.35
C SER A 323 -5.41 1.73 12.12
N PHE A 324 -6.19 2.78 12.45
CA PHE A 324 -7.52 2.64 13.05
C PHE A 324 -8.61 2.72 11.97
N PRO A 325 -9.78 2.07 12.10
CA PRO A 325 -10.80 2.11 11.05
C PRO A 325 -11.14 3.52 10.54
N SER A 326 -11.31 4.49 11.44
CA SER A 326 -11.67 5.88 11.09
C SER A 326 -10.51 6.90 11.11
N HIS A 327 -9.30 6.52 11.55
CA HIS A 327 -8.18 7.46 11.68
C HIS A 327 -6.81 6.79 11.47
N PHE A 328 -5.76 7.59 11.29
CA PHE A 328 -4.39 7.09 11.22
C PHE A 328 -3.50 7.94 12.12
N LEU A 329 -2.82 7.28 13.06
CA LEU A 329 -2.00 7.94 14.09
C LEU A 329 -0.60 7.34 14.08
N LEU A 330 0.37 8.07 14.62
CA LEU A 330 1.65 7.49 15.00
C LEU A 330 1.60 7.12 16.48
N ARG A 331 2.31 6.06 16.87
CA ARG A 331 2.53 5.67 18.26
C ARG A 331 3.99 5.86 18.62
N TRP A 332 4.22 6.60 19.70
CA TRP A 332 5.52 6.76 20.33
C TRP A 332 5.52 6.03 21.68
N LYS A 333 6.61 5.32 21.96
CA LYS A 333 6.89 4.67 23.24
C LYS A 333 8.23 5.17 23.76
N GLU A 334 8.42 5.21 25.07
CA GLU A 334 9.73 5.52 25.65
C GLU A 334 10.79 4.52 25.18
N THR A 335 10.44 3.23 25.22
CA THR A 335 11.27 2.15 24.68
C THR A 335 10.40 1.08 24.02
N TYR A 336 10.96 0.45 23.00
CA TYR A 336 10.32 -0.61 22.20
C TYR A 336 10.85 -2.01 22.55
N GLY A 337 11.59 -2.12 23.65
CA GLY A 337 12.03 -3.41 24.17
C GLY A 337 10.85 -4.35 24.50
N PRO A 338 11.00 -5.67 24.30
CA PRO A 338 9.92 -6.66 24.50
C PRO A 338 9.33 -6.65 25.92
N GLN A 339 10.12 -6.26 26.92
CA GLN A 339 9.73 -6.15 28.32
C GLN A 339 8.79 -4.97 28.63
N PHE A 340 8.60 -4.03 27.69
CA PHE A 340 7.78 -2.84 27.86
C PHE A 340 6.49 -2.86 27.03
N LYS A 341 6.08 -4.03 26.54
CA LYS A 341 4.90 -4.20 25.68
C LYS A 341 3.62 -3.60 26.28
N ASP A 342 3.47 -3.64 27.61
CA ASP A 342 2.28 -3.18 28.34
C ASP A 342 2.41 -1.79 28.98
N THR A 343 3.48 -1.03 28.67
CA THR A 343 3.64 0.34 29.19
C THR A 343 2.72 1.35 28.50
N GLU A 344 2.50 2.49 29.17
CA GLU A 344 1.70 3.59 28.63
C GLU A 344 2.38 4.19 27.41
N ASN A 345 1.67 4.24 26.28
CA ASN A 345 2.17 4.81 25.04
C ASN A 345 1.50 6.15 24.75
N PHE A 346 2.18 6.95 23.93
CA PHE A 346 1.64 8.18 23.38
C PHE A 346 1.26 7.97 21.92
N TYR A 347 0.17 8.62 21.50
CA TYR A 347 -0.20 8.70 20.09
C TYR A 347 0.02 10.13 19.60
N ILE A 348 0.39 10.30 18.34
CA ILE A 348 0.63 11.60 17.73
C ILE A 348 -0.42 11.80 16.64
N ASP A 349 -1.29 12.79 16.84
CA ASP A 349 -2.28 13.21 15.84
C ASP A 349 -1.72 14.35 14.99
N VAL A 350 -1.00 13.95 13.94
CA VAL A 350 -0.42 14.83 12.94
C VAL A 350 -1.46 15.58 12.10
N PHE A 351 -2.69 15.08 12.00
CA PHE A 351 -3.76 15.77 11.28
C PHE A 351 -4.22 17.01 12.06
N ASN A 352 -4.19 16.91 13.40
CA ASN A 352 -4.55 17.97 14.33
C ASN A 352 -3.34 18.72 14.92
N GLY A 353 -2.26 18.88 14.13
CA GLY A 353 -1.12 19.71 14.49
C GLY A 353 -0.06 19.02 15.36
N GLY A 354 0.02 17.68 15.31
CA GLY A 354 1.03 16.91 16.03
C GLY A 354 0.74 16.77 17.53
N GLN A 355 -0.54 16.82 17.92
CA GLN A 355 -0.92 16.71 19.32
C GLN A 355 -0.58 15.34 19.89
N PHE A 356 0.10 15.31 21.04
CA PHE A 356 0.36 14.10 21.80
C PHE A 356 -0.88 13.71 22.60
N LEU A 357 -1.41 12.55 22.24
CA LEU A 357 -2.61 11.95 22.79
C LEU A 357 -2.23 10.79 23.71
N THR A 358 -3.02 10.70 24.77
CA THR A 358 -3.11 9.68 25.80
C THR A 358 -4.58 9.26 25.89
N LYS A 359 -4.89 8.24 26.68
CA LYS A 359 -6.26 7.77 26.93
C LYS A 359 -7.14 8.86 27.51
N ARG A 360 -6.56 9.79 28.27
CA ARG A 360 -7.31 10.85 28.96
C ARG A 360 -7.65 12.04 28.07
N ASN A 361 -6.89 12.29 27.01
CA ASN A 361 -7.00 13.49 26.17
C ASN A 361 -7.19 13.18 24.66
N CYS A 362 -7.45 11.94 24.29
CA CYS A 362 -7.74 11.59 22.89
C CYS A 362 -9.11 12.17 22.46
N PRO A 363 -9.16 13.00 21.40
CA PRO A 363 -10.40 13.59 20.91
C PRO A 363 -11.35 12.52 20.37
N ARG A 364 -12.66 12.80 20.42
CA ARG A 364 -13.67 11.97 19.75
C ARG A 364 -13.52 12.15 18.24
N ILE A 365 -13.11 11.10 17.53
CA ILE A 365 -12.87 11.16 16.09
C ILE A 365 -14.06 10.55 15.33
N GLY A 366 -14.64 11.32 14.41
CA GLY A 366 -15.54 10.79 13.37
C GLY A 366 -16.96 10.41 13.78
N GLY A 367 -17.56 11.06 14.79
CA GLY A 367 -18.96 10.81 15.16
C GLY A 367 -19.23 9.45 15.82
N VAL A 368 -18.19 8.66 16.08
CA VAL A 368 -18.27 7.42 16.86
C VAL A 368 -18.31 7.78 18.36
N SER A 369 -19.18 7.11 19.12
CA SER A 369 -19.47 7.40 20.54
C SER A 369 -18.26 7.21 21.48
N ARG A 370 -17.20 6.51 21.03
CA ARG A 370 -16.03 6.18 21.85
C ARG A 370 -14.70 6.44 21.12
N CYS A 371 -13.69 6.78 21.91
CA CYS A 371 -12.30 6.94 21.48
C CYS A 371 -11.79 5.61 20.89
N PRO A 372 -11.12 5.59 19.71
CA PRO A 372 -10.56 4.35 19.17
C PRO A 372 -9.50 3.71 20.08
N ILE A 373 -8.95 4.47 21.02
CA ILE A 373 -8.01 4.03 22.04
C ILE A 373 -8.80 3.57 23.29
N GLU A 374 -9.65 2.55 23.15
CA GLU A 374 -10.37 1.98 24.31
C GLU A 374 -9.42 1.17 25.21
N LYS A 375 -8.46 0.46 24.60
CA LYS A 375 -7.30 -0.13 25.27
C LYS A 375 -6.03 0.14 24.45
N TYR A 376 -4.94 0.45 25.14
CA TYR A 376 -3.62 0.54 24.52
C TYR A 376 -3.18 -0.84 24.01
N ASN A 377 -2.36 -0.86 22.96
CA ASN A 377 -1.72 -2.07 22.42
C ASN A 377 -2.63 -3.12 21.75
N ILE A 378 -3.89 -2.80 21.43
CA ILE A 378 -4.72 -3.74 20.63
C ILE A 378 -4.19 -3.86 19.20
N HIS A 379 -3.82 -2.73 18.59
CA HIS A 379 -3.33 -2.71 17.22
C HIS A 379 -1.80 -2.80 17.18
N GLU A 380 -1.30 -3.72 16.37
CA GLU A 380 0.12 -3.79 16.02
C GLU A 380 0.54 -2.59 15.15
N ALA A 381 1.85 -2.39 15.03
CA ALA A 381 2.36 -1.40 14.11
C ALA A 381 2.02 -1.81 12.67
N ALA A 382 1.45 -0.90 11.89
CA ALA A 382 1.09 -1.16 10.50
C ALA A 382 2.36 -1.40 9.67
N THR A 383 2.40 -2.50 8.96
CA THR A 383 3.44 -2.82 7.99
C THR A 383 3.40 -1.83 6.80
N PRO A 384 4.50 -1.68 6.05
CA PRO A 384 4.51 -0.87 4.84
C PRO A 384 3.43 -1.29 3.83
N ILE A 385 3.12 -2.58 3.75
CA ILE A 385 2.05 -3.13 2.92
C ILE A 385 0.69 -2.58 3.40
N GLU A 386 0.38 -2.67 4.70
CA GLU A 386 -0.89 -2.18 5.24
C GLU A 386 -1.05 -0.66 5.09
N VAL A 387 0.04 0.11 5.26
CA VAL A 387 0.04 1.56 5.02
C VAL A 387 -0.28 1.84 3.55
N VAL A 388 0.39 1.17 2.61
CA VAL A 388 0.17 1.37 1.16
C VAL A 388 -1.22 0.88 0.74
N THR A 389 -1.73 -0.23 1.28
CA THR A 389 -3.12 -0.69 1.11
C THR A 389 -4.11 0.39 1.55
N ARG A 390 -3.88 1.00 2.72
CA ARG A 390 -4.75 2.08 3.21
C ARG A 390 -4.68 3.33 2.34
N MET A 391 -3.51 3.69 1.83
CA MET A 391 -3.38 4.77 0.85
C MET A 391 -4.17 4.46 -0.43
N ALA A 392 -4.11 3.23 -0.94
CA ALA A 392 -4.86 2.79 -2.11
C ALA A 392 -6.38 2.84 -1.87
N ASN A 393 -6.85 2.42 -0.69
CA ASN A 393 -8.26 2.54 -0.28
C ASN A 393 -8.73 4.00 -0.25
N ASN A 394 -7.90 4.91 0.31
CA ASN A 394 -8.24 6.34 0.31
C ASN A 394 -8.37 6.90 -1.10
N LEU A 395 -7.52 6.47 -2.04
CA LEU A 395 -7.58 6.86 -3.45
C LEU A 395 -8.78 6.28 -4.17
N GLU A 396 -9.15 5.04 -3.87
CA GLU A 396 -10.33 4.38 -4.41
C GLU A 396 -11.61 5.09 -3.95
N ILE A 397 -11.73 5.41 -2.66
CA ILE A 397 -12.83 6.22 -2.12
C ILE A 397 -12.85 7.61 -2.75
N ALA A 398 -11.69 8.28 -2.85
CA ALA A 398 -11.58 9.58 -3.52
C ALA A 398 -12.08 9.50 -4.98
N ALA A 399 -11.67 8.49 -5.75
CA ALA A 399 -12.10 8.29 -7.13
C ALA A 399 -13.61 8.06 -7.24
N ARG A 400 -14.24 7.42 -6.24
CA ARG A 400 -15.70 7.26 -6.20
C ARG A 400 -16.44 8.55 -5.87
N GLN A 401 -15.91 9.38 -4.99
CA GLN A 401 -16.60 10.59 -4.54
C GLN A 401 -16.48 11.79 -5.49
N HIS A 402 -15.47 11.81 -6.38
CA HIS A 402 -15.33 12.90 -7.34
C HIS A 402 -16.51 12.95 -8.32
N THR A 403 -17.13 14.13 -8.43
CA THR A 403 -18.29 14.43 -9.28
C THR A 403 -17.95 14.70 -10.74
N HIS A 404 -16.67 14.95 -11.06
CA HIS A 404 -16.23 15.14 -12.44
C HIS A 404 -16.22 13.83 -13.22
N ILE A 405 -17.07 13.75 -14.25
CA ILE A 405 -17.26 12.56 -15.11
C ILE A 405 -15.97 12.19 -15.87
N ASN A 406 -15.17 13.18 -16.27
CA ASN A 406 -13.98 12.98 -17.09
C ASN A 406 -12.83 12.32 -16.30
N GLY A 407 -12.44 11.12 -16.73
CA GLY A 407 -11.32 10.36 -16.17
C GLY A 407 -11.62 9.66 -14.83
N ARG A 408 -12.87 9.68 -14.35
CA ARG A 408 -13.27 9.00 -13.10
C ARG A 408 -13.00 7.49 -13.17
N ILE A 409 -13.37 6.84 -14.27
CA ILE A 409 -13.17 5.40 -14.49
C ILE A 409 -11.67 5.07 -14.53
N ALA A 410 -10.86 5.87 -15.23
CA ALA A 410 -9.42 5.66 -15.30
C ALA A 410 -8.73 5.78 -13.93
N ARG A 411 -9.13 6.75 -13.10
CA ARG A 411 -8.61 6.91 -11.73
C ARG A 411 -9.05 5.78 -10.82
N LEU A 412 -10.34 5.42 -10.86
CA LEU A 412 -10.87 4.31 -10.07
C LEU A 412 -10.19 2.99 -10.45
N ARG A 413 -10.05 2.71 -11.75
CA ARG A 413 -9.30 1.56 -12.24
C ARG A 413 -7.87 1.59 -11.72
N SER A 414 -7.17 2.71 -11.84
CA SER A 414 -5.78 2.83 -11.39
C SER A 414 -5.64 2.55 -9.88
N ALA A 415 -6.58 3.00 -9.05
CA ALA A 415 -6.59 2.70 -7.62
C ALA A 415 -6.86 1.21 -7.32
N LEU A 416 -7.78 0.58 -8.06
CA LEU A 416 -8.06 -0.85 -7.93
C LEU A 416 -6.90 -1.72 -8.47
N GLU A 417 -6.23 -1.31 -9.55
CA GLU A 417 -5.04 -1.99 -10.06
C GLU A 417 -3.86 -1.86 -9.07
N LEU A 418 -3.78 -0.75 -8.33
CA LEU A 418 -2.83 -0.58 -7.23
C LEU A 418 -3.15 -1.55 -6.08
N GLN A 419 -4.41 -1.63 -5.65
CA GLN A 419 -4.85 -2.61 -4.64
C GLN A 419 -4.53 -4.05 -5.10
N TYR A 420 -4.80 -4.37 -6.37
CA TYR A 420 -4.50 -5.67 -6.94
C TYR A 420 -3.00 -5.98 -6.98
N MET A 421 -2.15 -4.99 -7.25
CA MET A 421 -0.69 -5.16 -7.17
C MET A 421 -0.23 -5.48 -5.75
N ILE A 422 -0.86 -4.87 -4.73
CA ILE A 422 -0.50 -5.04 -3.32
C ILE A 422 -1.06 -6.36 -2.76
N GLN A 423 -2.32 -6.68 -3.09
CA GLN A 423 -3.08 -7.84 -2.62
C GLN A 423 -3.68 -8.60 -3.81
N PRO A 424 -2.87 -9.39 -4.53
CA PRO A 424 -3.28 -10.03 -5.79
C PRO A 424 -4.35 -11.13 -5.63
N ASN A 425 -4.61 -11.57 -4.39
CA ASN A 425 -5.60 -12.60 -4.06
C ASN A 425 -6.87 -12.00 -3.42
N ASP A 426 -7.01 -10.68 -3.32
CA ASP A 426 -8.24 -10.07 -2.81
C ASP A 426 -9.38 -10.22 -3.82
N ALA A 427 -10.28 -11.17 -3.56
CA ALA A 427 -11.40 -11.49 -4.43
C ALA A 427 -12.32 -10.27 -4.69
N ASN A 428 -12.46 -9.38 -3.71
CA ASN A 428 -13.27 -8.17 -3.87
C ASN A 428 -12.64 -7.20 -4.88
N THR A 429 -11.35 -6.92 -4.78
CA THR A 429 -10.62 -6.10 -5.76
C THR A 429 -10.68 -6.73 -7.16
N ILE A 430 -10.47 -8.04 -7.28
CA ILE A 430 -10.56 -8.75 -8.56
C ILE A 430 -11.96 -8.60 -9.18
N LEU A 431 -13.02 -8.79 -8.39
CA LEU A 431 -14.40 -8.64 -8.85
C LEU A 431 -14.69 -7.21 -9.31
N GLN A 432 -14.20 -6.21 -8.57
CA GLN A 432 -14.39 -4.80 -8.90
C GLN A 432 -13.64 -4.41 -10.17
N LEU A 433 -12.41 -4.87 -10.36
CA LEU A 433 -11.68 -4.72 -11.63
C LEU A 433 -12.41 -5.42 -12.77
N GLY A 434 -12.88 -6.65 -12.56
CA GLY A 434 -13.65 -7.40 -13.54
C GLY A 434 -14.88 -6.64 -14.03
N ARG A 435 -15.64 -6.01 -13.12
CA ARG A 435 -16.79 -5.15 -13.47
C ARG A 435 -16.38 -3.97 -14.35
N ILE A 436 -15.28 -3.29 -14.02
CA ILE A 436 -14.76 -2.19 -14.85
C ILE A 436 -14.36 -2.72 -16.22
N TYR A 437 -13.61 -3.83 -16.26
CA TYR A 437 -13.08 -4.39 -17.50
C TYR A 437 -14.20 -4.83 -18.44
N ILE A 438 -15.23 -5.51 -17.92
CA ILE A 438 -16.44 -5.85 -18.67
C ILE A 438 -17.13 -4.58 -19.20
N SER A 439 -17.33 -3.57 -18.34
CA SER A 439 -18.03 -2.33 -18.74
C SER A 439 -17.31 -1.52 -19.81
N GLN A 440 -15.99 -1.70 -19.93
CA GLN A 440 -15.12 -0.99 -20.87
C GLN A 440 -14.65 -1.88 -22.04
N PHE A 441 -15.18 -3.10 -22.16
CA PHE A 441 -14.78 -4.07 -23.18
C PHE A 441 -13.26 -4.36 -23.19
N MET A 442 -12.66 -4.46 -22.01
CA MET A 442 -11.24 -4.76 -21.82
C MET A 442 -11.00 -6.25 -21.58
N ASP A 443 -9.75 -6.68 -21.84
CA ASP A 443 -9.27 -8.04 -21.69
C ASP A 443 -9.30 -8.52 -20.23
N LEU A 444 -10.04 -9.60 -19.98
CA LEU A 444 -10.23 -10.22 -18.67
C LEU A 444 -9.28 -11.40 -18.41
N SER A 445 -8.47 -11.80 -19.39
CA SER A 445 -7.72 -13.06 -19.36
C SER A 445 -6.85 -13.22 -18.10
N GLU A 446 -6.17 -12.15 -17.68
CA GLU A 446 -5.33 -12.16 -16.47
C GLU A 446 -6.16 -12.33 -15.19
N LEU A 447 -7.31 -11.66 -15.09
CA LEU A 447 -8.20 -11.74 -13.93
C LEU A 447 -8.88 -13.12 -13.83
N VAL A 448 -9.32 -13.67 -14.97
CA VAL A 448 -9.95 -15.02 -15.03
C VAL A 448 -8.96 -16.07 -14.59
N LYS A 449 -7.73 -16.07 -15.13
CA LYS A 449 -6.66 -16.98 -14.69
C LYS A 449 -6.39 -16.91 -13.20
N LYS A 450 -6.58 -15.75 -12.57
CA LYS A 450 -6.39 -15.57 -11.14
C LYS A 450 -7.55 -16.12 -10.31
N LEU A 451 -8.79 -15.91 -10.77
CA LEU A 451 -9.97 -16.50 -10.15
C LEU A 451 -9.94 -18.05 -10.22
N GLU A 452 -9.44 -18.61 -11.33
CA GLU A 452 -9.24 -20.06 -11.49
C GLU A 452 -8.23 -20.65 -10.50
N ASN A 453 -7.32 -19.83 -9.97
CA ASN A 453 -6.26 -20.23 -9.05
C ASN A 453 -6.53 -19.82 -7.59
N ILE A 454 -7.75 -19.34 -7.26
CA ILE A 454 -8.13 -19.14 -5.86
C ILE A 454 -8.23 -20.53 -5.22
N PRO A 455 -7.45 -20.84 -4.19
CA PRO A 455 -7.48 -22.17 -3.56
C PRO A 455 -8.90 -22.45 -3.06
N GLU A 456 -9.39 -23.67 -3.29
CA GLU A 456 -10.57 -24.18 -2.59
C GLU A 456 -10.28 -24.13 -1.08
N GLU A 457 -11.26 -23.70 -0.28
CA GLU A 457 -11.12 -23.73 1.19
C GLU A 457 -10.91 -25.19 1.63
N GLU A 458 -9.67 -25.55 1.97
CA GLU A 458 -9.39 -26.83 2.61
C GLU A 458 -9.97 -26.81 4.02
N VAL A 459 -10.66 -27.89 4.38
CA VAL A 459 -11.19 -28.08 5.74
C VAL A 459 -10.01 -28.30 6.69
N GLU A 460 -9.64 -27.25 7.45
CA GLU A 460 -8.63 -27.36 8.50
C GLU A 460 -9.15 -28.17 9.69
N PRO A 461 -8.47 -29.27 10.10
CA PRO A 461 -8.89 -30.05 11.26
C PRO A 461 -8.75 -29.24 12.55
N LYS A 462 -9.84 -29.05 13.29
CA LYS A 462 -9.81 -28.43 14.61
C LYS A 462 -9.18 -29.38 15.63
N ARG A 463 -8.24 -28.84 16.41
CA ARG A 463 -7.71 -29.49 17.61
C ARG A 463 -8.60 -29.20 18.81
N ARG A 464 -9.06 -30.26 19.47
CA ARG A 464 -9.94 -30.13 20.63
C ARG A 464 -9.18 -29.67 21.87
N ASP A 465 -9.66 -28.58 22.47
CA ASP A 465 -9.20 -28.16 23.79
C ASP A 465 -9.91 -28.99 24.88
N PRO A 466 -9.21 -29.46 25.93
CA PRO A 466 -9.81 -30.24 27.02
C PRO A 466 -11.00 -29.56 27.71
N ASN A 467 -11.13 -28.23 27.64
CA ASN A 467 -12.23 -27.50 28.25
C ASN A 467 -13.54 -27.57 27.46
N VAL A 468 -13.50 -28.01 26.19
CA VAL A 468 -14.69 -28.19 25.33
C VAL A 468 -15.41 -29.47 25.76
N LYS A 469 -16.54 -29.32 26.45
CA LYS A 469 -17.27 -30.45 27.08
C LYS A 469 -18.08 -31.26 26.10
N TYR A 470 -18.75 -30.63 25.14
CA TYR A 470 -19.71 -31.27 24.24
C TYR A 470 -19.17 -31.43 22.81
N ALA A 471 -19.55 -32.52 22.15
CA ALA A 471 -19.19 -32.81 20.77
C ALA A 471 -20.24 -32.30 19.77
N ILE A 472 -19.82 -32.08 18.52
CA ILE A 472 -20.76 -31.85 17.42
C ILE A 472 -21.74 -33.01 17.26
N GLY A 473 -22.93 -32.72 16.75
CA GLY A 473 -24.00 -33.69 16.52
C GLY A 473 -24.84 -34.03 17.76
N LEU A 474 -24.40 -33.67 18.97
CA LEU A 474 -25.19 -33.88 20.19
C LEU A 474 -26.46 -33.02 20.21
N ILE A 475 -27.55 -33.61 20.68
CA ILE A 475 -28.79 -32.90 20.97
C ILE A 475 -28.71 -32.33 22.39
N MET A 476 -28.92 -31.03 22.49
CA MET A 476 -28.78 -30.24 23.71
C MET A 476 -30.08 -29.50 24.01
N LYS A 477 -30.26 -29.15 25.28
CA LYS A 477 -31.29 -28.24 25.74
C LYS A 477 -30.62 -26.98 26.28
N HIS A 478 -31.15 -25.81 25.91
CA HIS A 478 -30.70 -24.56 26.49
C HIS A 478 -31.25 -24.42 27.92
N LYS A 479 -30.40 -24.24 28.94
CA LYS A 479 -30.80 -24.24 30.36
C LYS A 479 -31.78 -23.12 30.71
N ILE A 480 -31.54 -21.93 30.15
CA ILE A 480 -32.36 -20.73 30.44
C ILE A 480 -33.66 -20.73 29.64
N HIS A 481 -33.57 -20.84 28.31
CA HIS A 481 -34.71 -20.71 27.40
C HIS A 481 -35.46 -22.02 27.12
N GLY A 482 -34.89 -23.17 27.47
CA GLY A 482 -35.55 -24.47 27.43
C GLY A 482 -35.70 -25.11 26.04
N TYR A 483 -35.30 -24.44 24.96
CA TYR A 483 -35.40 -24.98 23.60
C TYR A 483 -34.38 -26.09 23.34
N MET A 484 -34.71 -26.97 22.38
CA MET A 484 -33.89 -28.08 21.93
C MET A 484 -33.04 -27.66 20.73
N CYS A 485 -31.82 -28.15 20.66
CA CYS A 485 -30.89 -27.80 19.60
C CYS A 485 -29.87 -28.91 19.31
N VAL A 486 -29.19 -28.83 18.17
CA VAL A 486 -28.06 -29.69 17.83
C VAL A 486 -26.79 -28.84 17.70
N ILE A 487 -25.67 -29.32 18.24
CA ILE A 487 -24.37 -28.68 18.07
C ILE A 487 -23.83 -28.92 16.67
N THR A 488 -23.48 -27.86 15.94
CA THR A 488 -22.91 -27.91 14.60
C THR A 488 -21.44 -27.48 14.53
N GLY A 489 -20.91 -26.91 15.62
CA GLY A 489 -19.49 -26.56 15.75
C GLY A 489 -19.21 -25.94 17.11
N TRP A 490 -17.93 -25.79 17.45
CA TRP A 490 -17.49 -25.17 18.70
C TRP A 490 -16.23 -24.35 18.52
N ASP A 491 -16.05 -23.34 19.35
CA ASP A 491 -14.82 -22.57 19.52
C ASP A 491 -14.38 -22.65 20.97
N THR A 492 -13.06 -22.58 21.21
CA THR A 492 -12.48 -22.74 22.56
C THR A 492 -12.71 -21.52 23.46
N TYR A 493 -13.09 -20.39 22.88
CA TYR A 493 -13.51 -19.15 23.52
C TYR A 493 -14.52 -18.42 22.63
N CYS A 494 -15.14 -17.35 23.12
CA CYS A 494 -16.06 -16.53 22.32
C CYS A 494 -15.32 -15.80 21.19
N THR A 495 -15.56 -16.19 19.93
CA THR A 495 -14.93 -15.56 18.74
C THR A 495 -15.78 -14.44 18.13
N ALA A 496 -16.95 -14.15 18.72
CA ALA A 496 -17.87 -13.12 18.24
C ALA A 496 -17.27 -11.71 18.36
N THR A 497 -17.85 -10.75 17.64
CA THR A 497 -17.39 -9.36 17.71
C THR A 497 -17.62 -8.76 19.10
N THR A 498 -16.84 -7.73 19.44
CA THR A 498 -16.98 -7.07 20.76
C THR A 498 -18.35 -6.40 20.90
N GLU A 499 -18.92 -5.87 19.81
CA GLU A 499 -20.28 -5.35 19.76
C GLU A 499 -21.30 -6.43 20.15
N TRP A 500 -21.23 -7.60 19.50
CA TRP A 500 -22.13 -8.71 19.78
C TRP A 500 -21.99 -9.22 21.23
N MET A 501 -20.76 -9.33 21.74
CA MET A 501 -20.52 -9.73 23.13
C MET A 501 -21.15 -8.77 24.14
N ASN A 502 -21.15 -7.46 23.84
CA ASN A 502 -21.80 -6.47 24.69
C ASN A 502 -23.33 -6.55 24.61
N GLU A 503 -23.88 -6.72 23.40
CA GLU A 503 -25.33 -6.89 23.18
C GLU A 503 -25.88 -8.11 23.90
N MET A 504 -25.15 -9.22 23.85
CA MET A 504 -25.53 -10.48 24.49
C MET A 504 -25.08 -10.58 25.96
N ASN A 505 -24.51 -9.50 26.52
CA ASN A 505 -23.99 -9.42 27.88
C ASN A 505 -23.06 -10.60 28.27
N VAL A 506 -22.17 -10.99 27.36
CA VAL A 506 -21.23 -12.12 27.55
C VAL A 506 -20.32 -11.88 28.75
N GLY A 507 -20.00 -10.62 29.07
CA GLY A 507 -19.23 -10.25 30.26
C GLY A 507 -19.94 -10.52 31.59
N GLY A 508 -21.26 -10.77 31.58
CA GLY A 508 -22.05 -11.15 32.75
C GLY A 508 -22.21 -12.67 32.94
N LEU A 509 -21.66 -13.49 32.04
CA LEU A 509 -21.64 -14.95 32.17
C LEU A 509 -20.71 -15.38 33.32
N VAL A 510 -21.01 -16.52 33.94
CA VAL A 510 -20.28 -16.99 35.13
C VAL A 510 -18.82 -17.30 34.78
N ASP A 511 -18.61 -18.02 33.67
CA ASP A 511 -17.28 -18.38 33.18
C ASP A 511 -16.76 -17.38 32.11
N GLY A 512 -17.50 -16.29 31.88
CA GLY A 512 -17.12 -15.18 30.99
C GLY A 512 -16.92 -15.58 29.52
N PRO A 513 -16.24 -14.74 28.70
CA PRO A 513 -15.99 -15.02 27.27
C PRO A 513 -14.87 -16.05 27.01
N GLY A 514 -14.10 -16.42 28.04
CA GLY A 514 -12.99 -17.37 27.92
C GLY A 514 -13.40 -18.85 27.91
N GLN A 515 -14.66 -19.13 28.23
CA GLN A 515 -15.23 -20.48 28.12
C GLN A 515 -15.54 -20.84 26.65
N PRO A 516 -15.68 -22.13 26.31
CA PRO A 516 -16.11 -22.54 24.97
C PRO A 516 -17.50 -22.04 24.58
N PHE A 517 -17.67 -21.79 23.29
CA PHE A 517 -18.95 -21.43 22.68
C PHE A 517 -19.31 -22.39 21.56
N TYR A 518 -20.60 -22.58 21.33
CA TYR A 518 -21.15 -23.55 20.40
C TYR A 518 -22.02 -22.88 19.35
N ASN A 519 -21.80 -23.26 18.09
CA ASN A 519 -22.74 -23.02 17.01
C ASN A 519 -23.82 -24.10 17.10
N ILE A 520 -25.08 -23.70 17.15
CA ILE A 520 -26.21 -24.61 17.31
C ILE A 520 -27.31 -24.31 16.29
N PHE A 521 -28.02 -25.38 15.89
CA PHE A 521 -29.29 -25.29 15.17
C PHE A 521 -30.44 -25.61 16.11
N VAL A 522 -31.46 -24.77 16.09
CA VAL A 522 -32.66 -24.90 16.93
C VAL A 522 -33.82 -25.45 16.10
N ASP A 523 -34.75 -26.10 16.80
CA ASP A 523 -35.93 -26.74 16.21
C ASP A 523 -36.89 -25.77 15.50
N ASP A 524 -36.83 -24.48 15.84
CA ASP A 524 -37.60 -23.42 15.18
C ASP A 524 -36.97 -22.93 13.86
N GLY A 525 -35.87 -23.54 13.43
CA GLY A 525 -35.14 -23.20 12.21
C GLY A 525 -34.13 -22.06 12.39
N SER A 526 -33.92 -21.55 13.60
CA SER A 526 -32.92 -20.53 13.90
C SER A 526 -31.53 -21.13 14.19
N CYS A 527 -30.52 -20.27 14.10
CA CYS A 527 -29.13 -20.58 14.44
C CYS A 527 -28.68 -19.66 15.57
N HIS A 528 -27.98 -20.21 16.56
CA HIS A 528 -27.46 -19.43 17.67
C HIS A 528 -26.00 -19.77 17.97
N TYR A 529 -25.31 -18.80 18.57
CA TYR A 529 -23.98 -18.97 19.13
C TYR A 529 -24.08 -18.84 20.65
N VAL A 530 -23.84 -19.93 21.37
CA VAL A 530 -24.22 -20.06 22.79
C VAL A 530 -23.04 -20.48 23.65
N ALA A 531 -22.97 -19.95 24.87
CA ALA A 531 -21.96 -20.30 25.84
C ALA A 531 -22.14 -21.73 26.36
N GLN A 532 -21.03 -22.43 26.63
CA GLN A 532 -21.04 -23.78 27.19
C GLN A 532 -21.86 -23.89 28.48
N GLU A 533 -21.78 -22.90 29.39
CA GLU A 533 -22.51 -22.90 30.66
C GLU A 533 -24.04 -22.96 30.47
N ASN A 534 -24.55 -22.48 29.33
CA ASN A 534 -25.97 -22.41 29.03
C ASN A 534 -26.53 -23.67 28.36
N LEU A 535 -25.68 -24.66 28.06
CA LEU A 535 -26.09 -25.92 27.46
C LEU A 535 -26.07 -27.08 28.45
N GLU A 536 -27.04 -27.97 28.32
CA GLU A 536 -27.06 -29.29 28.94
C GLU A 536 -27.50 -30.34 27.92
N LEU A 537 -27.11 -31.60 28.15
CA LEU A 537 -27.53 -32.71 27.30
C LEU A 537 -29.05 -32.89 27.38
N ALA A 538 -29.67 -33.12 26.23
CA ALA A 538 -31.09 -33.35 26.13
C ALA A 538 -31.50 -34.65 26.83
N SER A 539 -32.46 -34.57 27.75
CA SER A 539 -32.99 -35.74 28.46
C SER A 539 -33.79 -36.70 27.57
N ASN A 540 -34.39 -36.16 26.50
CA ASN A 540 -35.12 -36.91 25.49
C ASN A 540 -34.71 -36.37 24.11
N PRO A 541 -33.57 -36.82 23.54
CA PRO A 541 -33.10 -36.33 22.27
C PRO A 541 -34.10 -36.71 21.17
N GLY A 542 -34.43 -35.72 20.35
CA GLY A 542 -35.34 -35.87 19.22
C GLY A 542 -34.75 -35.27 17.96
N TRP A 543 -35.42 -35.52 16.86
CA TRP A 543 -35.11 -34.89 15.60
C TRP A 543 -35.26 -33.36 15.73
N ILE A 544 -34.25 -32.61 15.28
CA ILE A 544 -34.28 -31.15 15.21
C ILE A 544 -34.70 -30.73 13.79
N HIS A 545 -35.77 -29.95 13.68
CA HIS A 545 -36.36 -29.48 12.44
C HIS A 545 -35.60 -28.28 11.86
N HIS A 546 -34.36 -28.51 11.41
CA HIS A 546 -33.55 -27.49 10.75
C HIS A 546 -33.05 -27.95 9.37
N HIS A 547 -33.46 -27.26 8.31
CA HIS A 547 -33.21 -27.65 6.92
C HIS A 547 -31.72 -27.83 6.59
N ALA A 548 -30.83 -27.06 7.24
CA ALA A 548 -29.39 -27.11 6.98
C ALA A 548 -28.65 -28.26 7.69
N ILE A 549 -29.31 -29.10 8.50
CA ILE A 549 -28.64 -30.22 9.21
C ILE A 549 -27.94 -31.16 8.23
N GLY A 550 -28.56 -31.44 7.08
CA GLY A 550 -28.00 -32.31 6.04
C GLY A 550 -26.67 -31.83 5.45
N ARG A 551 -26.33 -30.53 5.60
CA ARG A 551 -25.03 -29.98 5.20
C ARG A 551 -23.88 -30.53 6.05
N TYR A 552 -24.13 -30.85 7.31
CA TYR A 552 -23.12 -31.22 8.29
C TYR A 552 -23.21 -32.69 8.73
N PHE A 553 -24.42 -33.25 8.71
CA PHE A 553 -24.70 -34.58 9.23
C PHE A 553 -25.47 -35.39 8.20
N TYR A 554 -25.07 -36.65 8.00
CA TYR A 554 -25.71 -37.51 7.00
C TYR A 554 -26.80 -38.41 7.59
N LYS A 555 -26.85 -38.57 8.92
CA LYS A 555 -27.80 -39.47 9.59
C LYS A 555 -28.09 -39.03 11.03
N PHE A 556 -29.34 -39.23 11.47
CA PHE A 556 -29.70 -39.22 12.89
C PHE A 556 -29.66 -40.64 13.44
N SER A 557 -28.99 -40.85 14.58
CA SER A 557 -28.80 -42.17 15.21
C SER A 557 -29.92 -42.57 16.17
N GLY A 558 -30.89 -41.67 16.42
CA GLY A 558 -31.87 -41.80 17.50
C GLY A 558 -31.50 -41.01 18.76
N ALA A 559 -30.21 -40.74 18.98
CA ALA A 559 -29.72 -39.96 20.13
C ALA A 559 -28.90 -38.72 19.76
N HIS A 560 -28.23 -38.74 18.60
CA HIS A 560 -27.39 -37.65 18.10
C HIS A 560 -27.31 -37.71 16.57
N TYR A 561 -26.75 -36.68 15.94
CA TYR A 561 -26.47 -36.64 14.50
C TYR A 561 -25.04 -37.08 14.20
N ILE A 562 -24.88 -37.95 13.20
CA ILE A 562 -23.58 -38.46 12.76
C ILE A 562 -23.01 -37.53 11.69
N PRO A 563 -21.81 -36.96 11.89
CA PRO A 563 -21.20 -36.02 10.96
C PRO A 563 -20.91 -36.67 9.61
N ASN A 564 -21.06 -35.92 8.52
CA ASN A 564 -20.59 -36.36 7.20
C ASN A 564 -19.05 -36.29 7.12
N GLU A 565 -18.50 -36.78 6.01
CA GLU A 565 -17.04 -36.91 5.84
C GLU A 565 -16.29 -35.58 6.03
N GLU A 566 -16.78 -34.48 5.46
CA GLU A 566 -16.18 -33.15 5.65
C GLU A 566 -16.22 -32.71 7.10
N LYS A 567 -17.36 -32.88 7.76
CA LYS A 567 -17.53 -32.43 9.14
C LYS A 567 -16.73 -33.28 10.12
N ALA A 568 -16.56 -34.57 9.83
CA ALA A 568 -15.68 -35.46 10.57
C ALA A 568 -14.20 -35.10 10.36
N ARG A 569 -13.80 -34.66 9.15
CA ARG A 569 -12.45 -34.11 8.91
C ARG A 569 -12.20 -32.79 9.65
N GLU A 570 -13.22 -31.93 9.75
CA GLU A 570 -13.14 -30.67 10.52
C GLU A 570 -13.03 -30.94 12.04
N TYR A 571 -13.72 -31.95 12.58
CA TYR A 571 -13.73 -32.30 14.02
C TYR A 571 -13.34 -33.77 14.25
N PRO A 572 -12.09 -34.17 13.99
CA PRO A 572 -11.67 -35.57 13.99
C PRO A 572 -11.76 -36.26 15.36
N GLU A 573 -11.78 -35.49 16.45
CA GLU A 573 -11.80 -36.01 17.82
C GLU A 573 -13.23 -36.18 18.38
N ASP A 574 -14.24 -35.56 17.75
CA ASP A 574 -15.58 -35.40 18.34
C ASP A 574 -16.40 -36.70 18.32
N GLU A 575 -16.16 -37.62 17.38
CA GLU A 575 -16.84 -38.92 17.36
C GLU A 575 -16.57 -39.71 18.65
N LYS A 576 -15.31 -39.74 19.09
CA LYS A 576 -14.92 -40.42 20.34
C LYS A 576 -15.60 -39.77 21.54
N ILE A 577 -15.58 -38.44 21.64
CA ILE A 577 -16.17 -37.69 22.75
C ILE A 577 -17.69 -37.86 22.80
N CYS A 578 -18.37 -37.82 21.65
CA CYS A 578 -19.80 -38.06 21.54
C CYS A 578 -20.17 -39.43 22.12
N ASN A 579 -19.45 -40.48 21.73
CA ASN A 579 -19.68 -41.83 22.22
C ASN A 579 -19.44 -41.97 23.73
N GLU A 580 -18.36 -41.39 24.26
CA GLU A 580 -18.04 -41.40 25.69
C GLU A 580 -19.14 -40.71 26.53
N LEU A 581 -19.62 -39.56 26.08
CA LEU A 581 -20.69 -38.81 26.76
C LEU A 581 -22.01 -39.57 26.75
N LEU A 582 -22.38 -40.19 25.63
CA LEU A 582 -23.62 -40.96 25.52
C LEU A 582 -23.60 -42.21 26.41
N VAL A 583 -22.47 -42.94 26.47
CA VAL A 583 -22.30 -44.10 27.36
C VAL A 583 -22.43 -43.70 28.83
N THR A 584 -21.76 -42.62 29.21
CA THR A 584 -21.81 -42.09 30.59
C THR A 584 -23.24 -41.71 30.99
N TYR A 585 -24.02 -41.13 30.05
CA TYR A 585 -25.41 -40.77 30.30
C TYR A 585 -26.36 -41.97 30.37
N MET A 586 -26.14 -43.01 29.56
CA MET A 586 -26.91 -44.26 29.66
C MET A 586 -26.73 -44.96 31.01
N GLN A 587 -25.51 -44.91 31.58
CA GLN A 587 -25.21 -45.49 32.90
C GLN A 587 -25.87 -44.74 34.07
N ASN A 588 -26.25 -43.47 33.88
CA ASN A 588 -26.92 -42.64 34.88
C ASN A 588 -28.46 -42.71 34.83
N GLY A 589 -29.04 -43.66 34.09
CA GLY A 589 -30.48 -43.96 34.15
C GLY A 589 -31.38 -43.23 33.15
N MET A 590 -30.83 -42.56 32.13
CA MET A 590 -31.61 -42.06 30.99
C MET A 590 -31.61 -43.09 29.86
N ILE A 591 -32.80 -43.60 29.52
CA ILE A 591 -32.99 -44.60 28.47
C ILE A 591 -33.21 -43.87 27.14
N TYR A 592 -32.25 -43.98 26.21
CA TYR A 592 -32.43 -43.53 24.83
C TYR A 592 -33.22 -44.58 24.04
N SER A 593 -34.25 -44.17 23.31
CA SER A 593 -35.01 -45.05 22.42
C SER A 593 -34.13 -45.50 21.25
N THR A 594 -33.62 -46.73 21.30
CA THR A 594 -33.04 -47.38 20.12
C THR A 594 -34.16 -47.89 19.23
N THR A 595 -34.47 -47.14 18.17
CA THR A 595 -35.23 -47.61 17.01
C THR A 595 -34.53 -47.19 15.74
#